data_AF-A0A0L8IQT2-F1
#
_entry.id   AF-A0A0L8IQT2-F1
#
_cell.length_a   1.000
_cell.length_b   1.000
_cell.length_c   1.000
_cell.angle_alpha   90.00
_cell.angle_beta   90.00
_cell.angle_gamma   90.00
#
_symmetry.space_group_name_H-M   'P 1'
#
loop_
_entity.id
_entity.type
_entity.pdbx_description
1 polymer ?
#
loop_
_entity_poly.entity_id
_entity_poly.type
_entity_poly.pdbx_seq_one_letter_code
_entity_poly.pdbx_strand_id
1 'polypeptide(L)'
;MAQPYPVQALGGILGPAVERMAEVIGVPQALAAQSVLAASALSTQGHAGLQLDGRSYPLSLYLITVAASGDRKTAADRCALLPARQWEREQWQRYREQLASYRAVQRQTQPINPADPDRTNSVPLEAEPSTPRLITTDRTI
;
A
#
# COMPACT_ATOMS: atom_id res chain seq x y z
N MET A 1 -35.53 10.03 -13.60
CA MET A 1 -34.87 8.83 -13.05
C MET A 1 -33.38 9.10 -12.99
N ALA A 2 -32.66 8.59 -11.98
CA ALA A 2 -31.20 8.72 -11.93
C ALA A 2 -30.57 7.90 -13.06
N GLN A 3 -29.57 8.45 -13.74
CA GLN A 3 -28.79 7.70 -14.72
C GLN A 3 -27.93 6.65 -14.03
N PRO A 4 -27.77 5.45 -14.61
CA PRO A 4 -26.90 4.42 -14.05
C PRO A 4 -25.44 4.89 -14.06
N TYR A 5 -24.65 4.37 -13.13
CA TYR A 5 -23.22 4.64 -13.11
C TYR A 5 -22.56 4.03 -14.36
N PRO A 6 -21.71 4.78 -15.10
CA PRO A 6 -21.18 4.34 -16.39
C PRO A 6 -20.01 3.37 -16.22
N VAL A 7 -20.27 2.14 -15.78
CA VAL A 7 -19.21 1.13 -15.52
C VAL A 7 -18.37 0.83 -16.76
N GLN A 8 -18.94 0.92 -17.95
CA GLN A 8 -18.25 0.67 -19.21
C GLN A 8 -17.11 1.68 -19.45
N ALA A 9 -17.22 2.90 -18.89
CA ALA A 9 -16.18 3.92 -18.99
C ALA A 9 -14.92 3.57 -18.16
N LEU A 10 -15.00 2.58 -17.26
CA LEU A 10 -13.87 2.10 -16.46
C LEU A 10 -12.97 1.11 -17.23
N GLY A 11 -13.33 0.77 -18.47
CA GLY A 11 -12.54 -0.10 -19.34
C GLY A 11 -12.49 -1.56 -18.89
N GLY A 12 -11.68 -2.36 -19.59
CA GLY A 12 -11.67 -3.82 -19.45
C GLY A 12 -11.05 -4.37 -18.16
N ILE A 13 -10.37 -3.54 -17.37
CA ILE A 13 -9.74 -3.97 -16.11
C ILE A 13 -10.62 -3.59 -14.91
N LEU A 14 -10.94 -2.30 -14.78
CA LEU A 14 -11.66 -1.81 -13.60
C LEU A 14 -13.17 -2.08 -13.69
N GLY A 15 -13.75 -2.06 -14.90
CA GLY A 15 -15.17 -2.32 -15.11
C GLY A 15 -15.63 -3.68 -14.55
N PRO A 16 -15.05 -4.81 -15.01
CA PRO A 16 -15.40 -6.13 -14.50
C PRO A 16 -15.17 -6.29 -12.99
N ALA A 17 -14.12 -5.66 -12.45
CA ALA A 17 -13.87 -5.65 -11.01
C ALA A 17 -15.00 -4.96 -10.23
N VAL A 18 -15.47 -3.81 -10.72
CA VAL A 18 -16.60 -3.08 -10.13
C VAL A 18 -17.88 -3.88 -10.19
N GLU A 19 -18.20 -4.48 -11.34
CA GLU A 19 -19.40 -5.31 -11.49
C GLU A 19 -19.41 -6.47 -10.50
N ARG A 20 -18.29 -7.20 -10.45
CA ARG A 20 -18.16 -8.36 -9.56
C ARG A 20 -18.19 -7.96 -8.09
N MET A 21 -17.52 -6.87 -7.72
CA MET A 21 -17.54 -6.36 -6.35
C MET A 21 -18.95 -5.89 -5.93
N ALA A 22 -19.64 -5.16 -6.81
CA ALA A 22 -21.01 -4.70 -6.55
C ALA A 22 -21.96 -5.89 -6.30
N GLU A 23 -21.85 -6.92 -7.13
CA GLU A 23 -22.63 -8.16 -7.02
C GLU A 23 -22.35 -8.91 -5.70
N VAL A 24 -21.08 -9.21 -5.42
CA VAL A 24 -20.69 -10.03 -4.25
C VAL A 24 -20.94 -9.31 -2.93
N ILE A 25 -20.64 -8.01 -2.87
CA ILE A 25 -20.79 -7.22 -1.63
C ILE A 25 -22.24 -6.77 -1.47
N GLY A 26 -23.03 -6.73 -2.54
CA GLY A 26 -24.41 -6.25 -2.54
C GLY A 26 -24.50 -4.75 -2.32
N VAL A 27 -23.77 -3.98 -3.13
CA VAL A 27 -23.73 -2.51 -3.08
C VAL A 27 -23.95 -1.91 -4.48
N PRO A 28 -24.39 -0.64 -4.59
CA PRO A 28 -24.49 0.01 -5.89
C PRO A 28 -23.14 0.05 -6.62
N GLN A 29 -23.16 -0.09 -7.94
CA GLN A 29 -21.96 -0.03 -8.78
C GLN A 29 -21.15 1.25 -8.56
N ALA A 30 -21.82 2.40 -8.34
CA ALA A 30 -21.16 3.65 -8.01
C ALA A 30 -20.30 3.56 -6.74
N LEU A 31 -20.80 2.87 -5.70
CA LEU A 31 -20.08 2.70 -4.43
C LEU A 31 -18.87 1.76 -4.62
N ALA A 32 -19.05 0.63 -5.31
CA ALA A 32 -17.94 -0.25 -5.64
C ALA A 32 -16.87 0.45 -6.51
N ALA A 33 -17.30 1.23 -7.50
CA ALA A 33 -16.43 1.99 -8.38
C ALA A 33 -15.57 3.01 -7.62
N GLN A 34 -16.13 3.68 -6.62
CA GLN A 34 -15.38 4.61 -5.77
C GLN A 34 -14.21 3.89 -5.08
N SER A 35 -14.45 2.74 -4.43
CA SER A 35 -13.39 1.97 -3.78
C SER A 35 -12.34 1.45 -4.78
N VAL A 36 -12.76 0.97 -5.95
CA VAL A 36 -11.85 0.47 -7.00
C VAL A 36 -10.99 1.59 -7.58
N LEU A 37 -11.58 2.76 -7.85
CA LEU A 37 -10.86 3.93 -8.34
C LEU A 37 -9.86 4.45 -7.29
N ALA A 38 -10.24 4.44 -6.01
CA ALA A 38 -9.34 4.82 -4.91
C ALA A 38 -8.12 3.89 -4.85
N ALA A 39 -8.34 2.58 -4.89
CA ALA A 39 -7.26 1.59 -4.90
C ALA A 39 -6.38 1.69 -6.15
N SER A 40 -6.98 1.99 -7.30
CA SER A 40 -6.26 2.21 -8.56
C SER A 40 -5.36 3.43 -8.47
N ALA A 41 -5.89 4.57 -8.02
CA ALA A 41 -5.12 5.80 -7.84
C ALA A 41 -3.92 5.57 -6.90
N LEU A 42 -4.13 4.86 -5.79
CA LEU A 42 -3.08 4.47 -4.86
C LEU A 42 -1.96 3.66 -5.54
N SER A 43 -2.33 2.71 -6.38
CA SER A 43 -1.37 1.89 -7.11
C SER A 43 -0.62 2.65 -8.20
N THR A 44 -1.22 3.67 -8.81
CA THR A 44 -0.65 4.37 -9.98
C THR A 44 0.09 5.66 -9.65
N GLN A 45 -0.20 6.31 -8.51
CA GLN A 45 0.32 7.65 -8.19
C GLN A 45 1.86 7.73 -8.15
N GLY A 46 2.54 6.62 -7.84
CA GLY A 46 4.00 6.54 -7.80
C GLY A 46 4.66 6.29 -9.15
N HIS A 47 3.88 6.00 -10.19
CA HIS A 47 4.40 5.61 -11.51
C HIS A 47 4.32 6.71 -12.56
N ALA A 48 3.43 7.69 -12.38
CA ALA A 48 3.23 8.75 -13.35
C ALA A 48 2.82 10.07 -12.68
N GLY A 49 3.17 11.16 -13.34
CA GLY A 49 2.79 12.53 -13.00
C GLY A 49 2.42 13.31 -14.25
N LEU A 50 1.87 14.50 -14.05
CA LEU A 50 1.50 15.42 -15.11
C LEU A 50 2.51 16.56 -15.18
N GLN A 51 2.87 16.93 -16.40
CA GLN A 51 3.61 18.16 -16.65
C GLN A 51 2.67 19.18 -17.26
N LEU A 52 2.51 20.32 -16.58
CA LEU A 52 1.64 21.41 -17.01
C LEU A 52 2.36 22.74 -16.76
N ASP A 53 2.51 23.55 -17.79
CA ASP A 53 3.17 24.86 -17.75
C ASP A 53 4.57 24.82 -17.10
N GLY A 54 5.36 23.80 -17.43
CA GLY A 54 6.70 23.59 -16.89
C GLY A 54 6.76 23.09 -15.43
N ARG A 55 5.62 22.85 -14.79
CA ARG A 55 5.51 22.33 -13.42
C ARG A 55 5.12 20.86 -13.42
N SER A 56 5.60 20.12 -12.44
CA SER A 56 5.26 18.71 -12.22
C SER A 56 4.16 18.60 -11.16
N TYR A 57 3.14 17.81 -11.44
CA TYR A 57 2.02 17.53 -10.54
C TYR A 57 1.86 16.02 -10.38
N PRO A 58 1.58 15.52 -9.17
CA PRO A 58 1.23 14.12 -8.97
C PRO A 58 -0.13 13.80 -9.60
N LEU A 59 -0.34 12.54 -9.99
CA LEU A 59 -1.67 12.05 -10.29
C LEU A 59 -2.46 11.90 -8.99
N SER A 60 -3.44 12.77 -8.78
CA SER A 60 -4.30 12.77 -7.59
C SER A 60 -5.76 12.55 -7.98
N LEU A 61 -6.46 11.70 -7.23
CA LEU A 61 -7.89 11.47 -7.37
C LEU A 61 -8.59 11.73 -6.04
N TYR A 62 -9.53 12.69 -6.04
CA TYR A 62 -10.32 13.05 -4.86
C TYR A 62 -11.71 12.44 -4.97
N LEU A 63 -12.07 11.61 -3.99
CA LEU A 63 -13.26 10.78 -4.03
C LEU A 63 -14.13 11.09 -2.80
N ILE A 64 -15.42 11.31 -3.03
CA ILE A 64 -16.42 11.51 -1.99
C ILE A 64 -17.62 10.62 -2.26
N THR A 65 -18.04 9.87 -1.25
CA THR A 65 -19.21 8.98 -1.33
C THR A 65 -20.19 9.35 -0.23
N VAL A 66 -21.41 9.69 -0.62
CA VAL A 66 -22.52 9.89 0.30
C VAL A 66 -23.29 8.57 0.42
N ALA A 67 -23.27 7.97 1.60
CA ALA A 67 -23.98 6.73 1.89
C ALA A 67 -24.29 6.65 3.40
N ALA A 68 -25.37 5.98 3.78
CA ALA A 68 -25.80 5.79 5.16
C ALA A 68 -24.91 4.79 5.92
N SER A 69 -25.01 4.81 7.26
CA SER A 69 -24.37 3.78 8.09
C SER A 69 -25.00 2.43 7.76
N GLY A 70 -24.17 1.39 7.55
CA GLY A 70 -24.63 0.06 7.13
C GLY A 70 -24.56 -0.21 5.62
N ASP A 71 -24.33 0.81 4.78
CA ASP A 71 -24.25 0.67 3.30
C ASP A 71 -23.00 -0.06 2.79
N ARG A 72 -22.29 -0.78 3.67
CA ARG A 72 -21.14 -1.63 3.33
C ARG A 72 -19.97 -0.88 2.65
N LYS A 73 -19.88 0.46 2.80
CA LYS A 73 -18.72 1.29 2.38
C LYS A 73 -17.38 0.65 2.76
N THR A 74 -17.22 0.37 4.06
CA THR A 74 -15.99 -0.23 4.60
C THR A 74 -15.72 -1.62 4.02
N ALA A 75 -16.74 -2.39 3.64
CA ALA A 75 -16.54 -3.69 3.01
C ALA A 75 -16.01 -3.53 1.57
N ALA A 76 -16.56 -2.60 0.79
CA ALA A 76 -16.06 -2.26 -0.54
C ALA A 76 -14.61 -1.76 -0.50
N ASP A 77 -14.30 -0.82 0.39
CA ASP A 77 -12.93 -0.31 0.60
C ASP A 77 -11.98 -1.41 1.06
N ARG A 78 -12.45 -2.31 1.93
CA ARG A 78 -11.63 -3.45 2.39
C ARG A 78 -11.28 -4.38 1.24
N CYS A 79 -12.26 -4.68 0.39
CA CYS A 79 -12.10 -5.56 -0.77
C CYS A 79 -11.13 -4.95 -1.78
N ALA A 80 -11.36 -3.70 -2.21
CA ALA A 80 -10.51 -3.03 -3.21
C ALA A 80 -9.05 -2.88 -2.75
N LEU A 81 -8.83 -2.54 -1.47
CA LEU A 81 -7.50 -2.33 -0.91
C LEU A 81 -6.83 -3.60 -0.38
N LEU A 82 -7.45 -4.78 -0.53
CA LEU A 82 -6.88 -6.03 -0.03
C LEU A 82 -5.46 -6.30 -0.57
N PRO A 83 -5.16 -6.13 -1.88
CA PRO A 83 -3.81 -6.35 -2.41
C PRO A 83 -2.77 -5.40 -1.79
N ALA A 84 -3.11 -4.13 -1.62
CA ALA A 84 -2.22 -3.15 -0.98
C ALA A 84 -1.89 -3.54 0.46
N ARG A 85 -2.90 -3.98 1.24
CA ARG A 85 -2.68 -4.45 2.61
C ARG A 85 -1.93 -5.78 2.69
N GLN A 86 -2.05 -6.64 1.67
CA GLN A 86 -1.23 -7.87 1.58
C GLN A 86 0.23 -7.49 1.36
N TRP A 87 0.49 -6.62 0.39
CA TRP A 87 1.83 -6.11 0.11
C TRP A 87 2.47 -5.45 1.34
N GLU A 88 1.74 -4.60 2.07
CA GLU A 88 2.23 -3.97 3.31
C GLU A 88 2.62 -5.04 4.35
N ARG A 89 1.81 -6.08 4.53
CA ARG A 89 2.11 -7.18 5.45
C ARG A 89 3.38 -7.93 5.06
N GLU A 90 3.56 -8.20 3.78
CA GLU A 90 4.78 -8.84 3.26
C GLU A 90 6.02 -7.99 3.48
N GLN A 91 5.94 -6.66 3.28
CA GLN A 91 7.06 -5.76 3.57
C GLN A 91 7.43 -5.78 5.05
N TRP A 92 6.44 -5.81 5.94
CA TRP A 92 6.68 -5.95 7.37
C TRP A 92 7.30 -7.28 7.77
N GLN A 93 6.88 -8.38 7.15
CA GLN A 93 7.49 -9.69 7.39
C GLN A 93 8.97 -9.68 7.00
N ARG A 94 9.29 -9.21 5.79
CA ARG A 94 10.67 -9.08 5.30
C ARG A 94 11.53 -8.21 6.22
N TYR A 95 10.99 -7.06 6.64
CA TYR A 95 11.68 -6.17 7.58
C TYR A 95 12.00 -6.85 8.90
N ARG A 96 11.04 -7.59 9.48
CA ARG A 96 11.22 -8.30 10.75
C ARG A 96 12.29 -9.38 10.65
N GLU A 97 12.34 -10.09 9.54
CA GLU A 97 13.36 -11.12 9.26
C GLU A 97 14.75 -10.49 9.16
N GLN A 98 14.90 -9.41 8.38
CA GLN A 98 16.15 -8.67 8.25
C GLN A 98 16.63 -8.13 9.60
N LEU A 99 15.72 -7.57 10.40
CA LEU A 99 16.05 -7.02 11.73
C LEU A 99 16.48 -8.10 12.72
N ALA A 100 15.87 -9.29 12.66
CA ALA A 100 16.27 -10.43 13.48
C ALA A 100 17.69 -10.90 13.13
N SER A 101 18.00 -11.03 11.84
CA SER A 101 19.32 -11.40 11.35
C SER A 101 20.39 -10.37 11.73
N TYR A 102 20.10 -9.08 11.50
CA TYR A 102 20.99 -7.98 11.90
C TYR A 102 21.31 -8.01 13.41
N ARG A 103 20.29 -8.18 14.26
CA ARG A 103 20.47 -8.27 15.72
C ARG A 103 21.25 -9.51 16.15
N ALA A 104 21.10 -10.63 15.45
CA ALA A 104 21.87 -11.85 15.73
C ALA A 104 23.36 -11.64 15.44
N VAL A 105 23.70 -11.03 14.30
CA VAL A 105 25.08 -10.67 13.95
C VAL A 105 25.65 -9.66 14.96
N GLN A 106 24.90 -8.61 15.31
CA GLN A 106 25.35 -7.63 16.30
C GLN A 106 25.70 -8.26 17.66
N ARG A 107 24.89 -9.20 18.16
CA ARG A 107 25.16 -9.90 19.42
C ARG A 107 26.45 -10.74 19.36
N GLN A 108 26.77 -11.33 18.21
CA GLN A 108 27.99 -12.12 18.03
C GLN A 108 29.24 -11.22 17.93
N THR A 109 29.08 -10.03 17.37
CA THR A 109 30.18 -9.07 17.18
C THR A 109 30.47 -8.24 18.43
N GLN A 110 29.54 -8.12 19.38
CA GLN A 110 29.74 -7.35 20.61
C GLN A 110 30.71 -8.10 21.56
N PRO A 111 31.86 -7.51 21.93
CA PRO A 111 32.88 -8.22 22.70
C PRO A 111 32.43 -8.45 24.15
N ILE A 112 32.74 -9.63 24.68
CA ILE A 112 32.46 -10.02 26.06
C ILE A 112 33.60 -9.58 27.00
N ASN A 113 34.78 -9.20 26.47
CA ASN A 113 35.93 -8.81 27.28
C ASN A 113 36.88 -7.81 26.54
N PRO A 114 37.41 -6.76 27.18
CA PRO A 114 38.25 -5.73 26.52
C PRO A 114 39.69 -6.16 26.16
N ALA A 115 40.11 -7.39 26.47
CA ALA A 115 41.52 -7.78 26.52
C ALA A 115 41.98 -8.76 25.43
N ASP A 116 41.20 -9.00 24.38
CA ASP A 116 41.52 -10.01 23.35
C ASP A 116 42.02 -9.34 22.05
N PRO A 117 43.34 -9.36 21.76
CA PRO A 117 43.94 -8.59 20.67
C PRO A 117 43.82 -9.24 19.27
N ASP A 118 43.25 -10.44 19.15
CA ASP A 118 43.42 -11.28 17.94
C ASP A 118 42.24 -11.25 16.94
N ARG A 119 41.33 -10.27 17.02
CA ARG A 119 40.18 -10.19 16.09
C ARG A 119 40.43 -9.22 14.93
N THR A 120 41.32 -9.60 14.02
CA THR A 120 41.51 -8.90 12.73
C THR A 120 40.48 -9.29 11.65
N ASN A 121 39.58 -10.23 11.92
CA ASN A 121 38.47 -10.58 11.03
C ASN A 121 37.13 -10.10 11.61
N SER A 122 36.90 -8.79 11.66
CA SER A 122 35.56 -8.24 11.86
C SER A 122 34.76 -8.39 10.57
N VAL A 123 33.76 -9.27 10.57
CA VAL A 123 32.76 -9.29 9.49
C VAL A 123 32.13 -7.89 9.44
N PRO A 124 32.15 -7.20 8.29
CA PRO A 124 31.51 -5.90 8.18
C PRO A 124 30.04 -6.04 8.55
N LEU A 125 29.60 -5.26 9.55
CA LEU A 125 28.20 -5.24 9.93
C LEU A 125 27.41 -4.62 8.77
N GLU A 126 26.48 -5.37 8.18
CA GLU A 126 25.56 -4.83 7.16
C GLU A 126 24.75 -3.65 7.74
N ALA A 127 24.26 -2.77 6.88
CA ALA A 127 23.47 -1.61 7.31
C ALA A 127 22.17 -2.05 8.03
N GLU A 128 21.75 -1.29 9.05
CA GLU A 128 20.50 -1.56 9.76
C GLU A 128 19.31 -1.52 8.76
N PRO A 129 18.41 -2.52 8.80
CA PRO A 129 17.27 -2.54 7.90
C PRO A 129 16.36 -1.34 8.17
N SER A 130 15.90 -0.68 7.09
CA SER A 130 14.97 0.45 7.17
C SER A 130 13.54 -0.02 7.37
N THR A 131 12.79 0.68 8.22
CA THR A 131 11.35 0.40 8.39
C THR A 131 10.60 0.61 7.07
N PRO A 132 9.71 -0.32 6.67
CA PRO A 132 8.94 -0.17 5.45
C PRO A 132 7.98 1.00 5.59
N ARG A 133 7.91 1.87 4.56
CA ARG A 133 6.91 2.95 4.52
C ARG A 133 5.54 2.37 4.32
N LEU A 134 4.59 2.81 5.14
CA LEU A 134 3.22 2.32 5.11
C LEU A 134 2.40 3.20 4.17
N ILE A 135 1.81 2.58 3.16
CA ILE A 135 0.96 3.27 2.19
C ILE A 135 -0.30 3.83 2.86
N THR A 136 -0.78 3.17 3.92
CA THR A 136 -2.02 3.51 4.61
C THR A 136 -1.88 4.41 5.84
N THR A 137 -0.68 4.55 6.44
CA THR A 137 -0.50 5.31 7.69
C THR A 137 0.56 6.40 7.64
N ASP A 138 1.43 6.45 6.62
CA ASP A 138 2.27 7.63 6.42
C ASP A 138 1.42 8.76 5.84
N ARG A 139 1.06 9.71 6.69
CA ARG A 139 0.52 11.01 6.27
C ARG A 139 1.63 11.80 5.61
N THR A 140 1.90 11.54 4.34
CA THR A 140 2.65 12.47 3.51
C THR A 140 2.03 12.50 2.13
N ILE A 141 0.97 13.30 2.04
CA ILE A 141 0.60 14.08 0.86
C ILE A 141 0.42 15.51 1.37
#